data_AF-A0A957ZZ65-F1
#
_entry.id   AF-A0A957ZZ65-F1
#
_cell.length_a   1.000
_cell.length_b   1.000
_cell.length_c   1.000
_cell.angle_alpha   90.00
_cell.angle_beta   90.00
_cell.angle_gamma   90.00
#
_symmetry.space_group_name_H-M   'P 1'
#
loop_
_entity.id
_entity.type
_entity.pdbx_description
1 polymer ?
#
loop_
_entity_poly.entity_id
_entity_poly.type
_entity_poly.pdbx_seq_one_letter_code
_entity_poly.pdbx_strand_id
1 'polypeptide(L)'
;RLPQPKRLQGEPLPVPPPSRELNPYSARIIDLLDEMVQVTGLSHFVILTDWLGMIEGTLQMWATQLRTIALEGTVAPDPPAIETVYRQARERYQFVSESRPQAYRKMQAAFVECFHLLRESAGPDLETYAGQTTISPNVVGEVFITCLGHPRAWAPYVTPWEEALARAAKLIPNGHDLVYERLAVAALEAREDGITIRLEPGENFEVWYEAIAPYMPQLVVGRPLIDLTTTSLLAVAARFPAWLVKRDHIRLVWSTQTDPLIQRLNHINAMLFGLNGYVLEQLDAHNEILSRLEAELTEESPATLRVPAVTHPERIYTDADRPRPTPPAETDRSFTTLFRREKE
;
A
#
# COMPACT_ATOMS: atom_id res chain seq x y z
N ARG A 1 22.29 -36.19 -30.87
CA ARG A 1 21.36 -36.71 -29.85
C ARG A 1 21.72 -36.03 -28.53
N LEU A 2 20.93 -35.07 -28.07
CA LEU A 2 21.15 -34.40 -26.78
C LEU A 2 20.76 -35.37 -25.64
N PRO A 3 21.48 -35.35 -24.50
CA PRO A 3 21.18 -36.24 -23.38
C PRO A 3 19.86 -35.83 -22.71
N GLN A 4 18.98 -36.79 -22.46
CA GLN A 4 17.77 -36.55 -21.68
C GLN A 4 18.11 -36.34 -20.20
N PRO A 5 17.45 -35.39 -19.51
CA PRO A 5 17.65 -35.19 -18.08
C PRO A 5 17.08 -36.38 -17.29
N LYS A 6 17.89 -36.90 -16.36
CA LYS A 6 17.49 -37.92 -15.39
C LYS A 6 16.29 -37.41 -14.59
N ARG A 7 15.19 -38.15 -14.61
CA ARG A 7 14.08 -38.00 -13.66
C ARG A 7 14.63 -38.18 -12.25
N LEU A 8 14.67 -37.10 -11.47
CA LEU A 8 14.83 -37.17 -10.02
C LEU A 8 13.59 -37.90 -9.48
N GLN A 9 13.79 -39.12 -8.99
CA GLN A 9 12.78 -39.86 -8.24
C GLN A 9 12.47 -39.07 -6.97
N GLY A 10 11.18 -38.75 -6.80
CA GLY A 10 10.68 -37.83 -5.80
C GLY A 10 10.90 -38.34 -4.39
N GLU A 11 11.58 -37.53 -3.59
CA GLU A 11 11.31 -37.50 -2.16
C GLU A 11 9.84 -37.11 -1.94
N PRO A 12 9.13 -37.74 -1.00
CA PRO A 12 7.80 -37.31 -0.62
C PRO A 12 7.87 -35.85 -0.19
N LEU A 13 7.01 -35.01 -0.78
CA LEU A 13 6.93 -33.60 -0.44
C LEU A 13 6.72 -33.49 1.08
N PRO A 14 7.42 -32.56 1.76
CA PRO A 14 7.18 -32.30 3.16
C PRO A 14 5.68 -32.04 3.36
N VAL A 15 5.11 -32.70 4.36
CA VAL A 15 3.72 -32.48 4.79
C VAL A 15 3.56 -30.97 4.96
N PRO A 16 2.58 -30.34 4.31
CA PRO A 16 2.40 -28.91 4.44
C PRO A 16 2.26 -28.57 5.93
N PRO A 17 2.93 -27.52 6.42
CA PRO A 17 2.78 -27.10 7.80
C PRO A 17 1.29 -26.92 8.13
N PRO A 18 0.88 -27.08 9.41
CA PRO A 18 -0.50 -26.86 9.82
C PRO A 18 -1.01 -25.55 9.23
N SER A 19 -2.24 -25.56 8.71
CA SER A 19 -2.85 -24.44 8.00
C SER A 19 -2.64 -23.17 8.80
N ARG A 20 -1.67 -22.36 8.34
CA ARG A 20 -1.39 -21.07 8.95
C ARG A 20 -2.66 -20.26 8.84
N GLU A 21 -3.14 -19.71 9.95
CA GLU A 21 -4.26 -18.79 9.90
C GLU A 21 -3.88 -17.62 9.00
N LEU A 22 -4.67 -17.43 7.94
CA LEU A 22 -4.51 -16.28 7.06
C LEU A 22 -4.72 -15.02 7.89
N ASN A 23 -4.03 -13.94 7.52
CA ASN A 23 -4.38 -12.63 8.04
C ASN A 23 -5.88 -12.37 7.71
N PRO A 24 -6.70 -11.89 8.67
CA PRO A 24 -8.12 -11.64 8.44
C PRO A 24 -8.40 -10.70 7.26
N TYR A 25 -7.50 -9.73 7.01
CA TYR A 25 -7.57 -8.87 5.83
C TYR A 25 -7.33 -9.67 4.54
N SER A 26 -6.34 -10.57 4.54
CA SER A 26 -6.09 -11.48 3.40
C SER A 26 -7.30 -12.35 3.12
N ALA A 27 -7.88 -12.96 4.15
CA ALA A 27 -9.07 -13.82 4.02
C ALA A 27 -10.24 -13.06 3.39
N ARG A 28 -10.56 -11.85 3.88
CA ARG A 28 -11.65 -11.04 3.32
C ARG A 28 -11.38 -10.62 1.87
N ILE A 29 -10.14 -10.26 1.54
CA ILE A 29 -9.79 -9.90 0.16
C ILE A 29 -9.93 -11.11 -0.78
N ILE A 30 -9.58 -12.32 -0.31
CA ILE A 30 -9.78 -13.56 -1.07
C ILE A 30 -11.28 -13.80 -1.31
N ASP A 31 -12.13 -13.62 -0.30
CA ASP A 31 -13.59 -13.73 -0.46
C ASP A 31 -14.11 -12.74 -1.51
N LEU A 32 -13.64 -11.48 -1.48
CA LEU A 32 -13.99 -10.48 -2.50
C LEU A 32 -13.56 -10.92 -3.90
N LEU A 33 -12.38 -11.53 -4.05
CA LEU A 33 -11.92 -12.06 -5.34
C LEU A 33 -12.78 -13.24 -5.79
N ASP A 34 -13.14 -14.17 -4.89
CA ASP A 34 -14.03 -15.29 -5.18
C ASP A 34 -15.42 -14.81 -5.64
N GLU A 35 -16.01 -13.86 -4.92
CA GLU A 35 -17.26 -13.21 -5.31
C GLU A 35 -17.16 -12.62 -6.71
N MET A 36 -16.04 -11.94 -7.01
CA MET A 36 -15.81 -11.33 -8.31
C MET A 36 -15.58 -12.34 -9.43
N VAL A 37 -14.95 -13.49 -9.17
CA VAL A 37 -14.87 -14.60 -10.13
C VAL A 37 -16.26 -15.12 -10.47
N GLN A 38 -17.15 -15.29 -9.48
CA GLN A 38 -18.53 -15.71 -9.74
C GLN A 38 -19.30 -14.67 -10.55
N VAL A 39 -19.17 -13.40 -10.20
CA VAL A 39 -19.88 -12.29 -10.86
C VAL A 39 -19.37 -12.10 -12.29
N THR A 40 -18.07 -12.19 -12.55
CA THR A 40 -17.49 -11.80 -13.85
C THR A 40 -17.16 -12.98 -14.76
N GLY A 41 -16.87 -14.16 -14.19
CA GLY A 41 -16.39 -15.33 -14.92
C GLY A 41 -14.92 -15.22 -15.34
N LEU A 42 -14.24 -14.14 -14.94
CA LEU A 42 -12.80 -14.00 -15.11
C LEU A 42 -12.08 -14.88 -14.08
N SER A 43 -10.85 -15.29 -14.38
CA SER A 43 -10.04 -16.05 -13.42
C SER A 43 -9.49 -15.14 -12.32
N HIS A 44 -9.17 -15.73 -11.15
CA HIS A 44 -8.51 -15.01 -10.05
C HIS A 44 -7.31 -14.21 -10.50
N PHE A 45 -6.44 -14.81 -11.33
CA PHE A 45 -5.23 -14.15 -11.81
C PHE A 45 -5.55 -12.89 -12.62
N VAL A 46 -6.57 -12.91 -13.48
CA VAL A 46 -6.97 -11.74 -14.27
C VAL A 46 -7.48 -10.63 -13.36
N ILE A 47 -8.36 -10.94 -12.41
CA ILE A 47 -8.93 -9.95 -11.49
C ILE A 47 -7.85 -9.37 -10.59
N LEU A 48 -7.02 -10.25 -10.00
CA LEU A 48 -5.94 -9.86 -9.11
C LEU A 48 -4.91 -8.98 -9.82
N THR A 49 -4.48 -9.34 -11.04
CA THR A 49 -3.49 -8.54 -11.78
C THR A 49 -4.00 -7.13 -12.13
N ASP A 50 -5.29 -7.00 -12.48
CA ASP A 50 -5.93 -5.68 -12.64
C ASP A 50 -5.91 -4.90 -11.33
N TRP A 51 -6.36 -5.53 -10.25
CA TRP A 51 -6.44 -4.88 -8.95
C TRP A 51 -5.08 -4.46 -8.44
N LEU A 52 -4.04 -5.28 -8.59
CA LEU A 52 -2.67 -4.91 -8.23
C LEU A 52 -2.19 -3.70 -9.03
N GLY A 53 -2.48 -3.63 -10.33
CA GLY A 53 -2.14 -2.45 -11.14
C GLY A 53 -2.88 -1.20 -10.68
N MET A 54 -4.18 -1.31 -10.42
CA MET A 54 -5.00 -0.21 -9.93
C MET A 54 -4.59 0.23 -8.51
N ILE A 55 -4.26 -0.69 -7.61
CA ILE A 55 -3.75 -0.39 -6.27
C ILE A 55 -2.42 0.38 -6.36
N GLU A 56 -1.47 -0.13 -7.15
CA GLU A 56 -0.17 0.53 -7.35
C GLU A 56 -0.37 1.96 -7.88
N GLY A 57 -1.20 2.13 -8.92
CA GLY A 57 -1.54 3.45 -9.48
C GLY A 57 -2.23 4.38 -8.48
N THR A 58 -3.19 3.86 -7.69
CA THR A 58 -3.89 4.64 -6.64
C THR A 58 -2.90 5.14 -5.60
N LEU A 59 -1.98 4.29 -5.15
CA LEU A 59 -0.98 4.64 -4.14
C LEU A 59 0.01 5.67 -4.66
N GLN A 60 0.49 5.53 -5.91
CA GLN A 60 1.39 6.50 -6.55
C GLN A 60 0.75 7.88 -6.70
N MET A 61 -0.56 7.94 -6.96
CA MET A 61 -1.28 9.20 -7.13
C MET A 61 -1.78 9.79 -5.81
N TRP A 62 -1.63 9.10 -4.68
CA TRP A 62 -2.32 9.44 -3.43
C TRP A 62 -2.05 10.87 -2.95
N ALA A 63 -0.76 11.24 -2.83
CA ALA A 63 -0.36 12.57 -2.36
C ALA A 63 -0.82 13.67 -3.34
N THR A 64 -0.64 13.44 -4.64
CA THR A 64 -1.07 14.37 -5.69
C THR A 64 -2.58 14.60 -5.66
N GLN A 65 -3.38 13.53 -5.56
CA GLN A 65 -4.83 13.63 -5.51
C GLN A 65 -5.30 14.33 -4.23
N LEU A 66 -4.67 14.05 -3.09
CA LEU A 66 -4.98 14.74 -1.84
C LEU A 66 -4.76 16.26 -1.99
N ARG A 67 -3.62 16.66 -2.57
CA ARG A 67 -3.28 18.06 -2.83
C ARG A 67 -4.30 18.73 -3.75
N THR A 68 -4.55 18.19 -4.95
CA THR A 68 -5.43 18.85 -5.93
C THR A 68 -6.88 18.91 -5.46
N ILE A 69 -7.37 17.86 -4.78
CA ILE A 69 -8.74 17.86 -4.25
C ILE A 69 -8.89 18.92 -3.16
N ALA A 70 -7.93 18.99 -2.23
CA ALA A 70 -8.01 19.92 -1.11
C ALA A 70 -7.80 21.38 -1.52
N LEU A 71 -6.83 21.65 -2.40
CA LEU A 71 -6.42 23.01 -2.77
C LEU A 71 -7.19 23.59 -3.96
N GLU A 72 -7.57 22.74 -4.93
CA GLU A 72 -8.16 23.19 -6.20
C GLU A 72 -9.61 22.73 -6.36
N GLY A 73 -10.07 21.76 -5.55
CA GLY A 73 -11.38 21.14 -5.75
C GLY A 73 -11.46 20.32 -7.04
N THR A 74 -10.33 19.84 -7.56
CA THR A 74 -10.27 19.06 -8.79
C THR A 74 -9.52 17.74 -8.57
N VAL A 75 -9.76 16.78 -9.45
CA VAL A 75 -9.02 15.51 -9.49
C VAL A 75 -7.86 15.68 -10.46
N ALA A 76 -6.64 15.39 -10.01
CA ALA A 76 -5.46 15.44 -10.87
C ALA A 76 -5.60 14.43 -12.02
N PRO A 77 -5.21 14.77 -13.25
CA PRO A 77 -5.18 13.80 -14.34
C PRO A 77 -4.17 12.68 -14.05
N ASP A 78 -4.54 11.44 -14.35
CA ASP A 78 -3.62 10.30 -14.21
C ASP A 78 -2.48 10.39 -15.23
N PRO A 79 -1.23 10.08 -14.83
CA PRO A 79 -0.13 9.88 -15.77
C PRO A 79 -0.47 8.79 -16.81
N PRO A 80 0.05 8.86 -18.05
CA PRO A 80 -0.33 7.94 -19.12
C PRO A 80 -0.18 6.45 -18.79
N ALA A 81 0.82 6.10 -17.98
CA ALA A 81 1.04 4.73 -17.53
C ALA A 81 -0.09 4.24 -16.60
N ILE A 82 -0.52 5.08 -15.65
CA ILE A 82 -1.60 4.77 -14.71
C ILE A 82 -2.94 4.77 -15.45
N GLU A 83 -3.21 5.79 -16.25
CA GLU A 83 -4.42 5.88 -17.07
C GLU A 83 -4.61 4.62 -17.93
N THR A 84 -3.53 4.11 -18.53
CA THR A 84 -3.57 2.89 -19.34
C THR A 84 -4.02 1.67 -18.53
N VAL A 85 -3.53 1.51 -17.30
CA VAL A 85 -3.92 0.40 -16.41
C VAL A 85 -5.41 0.49 -16.07
N TYR A 86 -5.89 1.66 -15.66
CA TYR A 86 -7.31 1.85 -15.32
C TYR A 86 -8.22 1.67 -16.53
N ARG A 87 -7.81 2.17 -17.70
CA ARG A 87 -8.55 1.98 -18.95
C ARG A 87 -8.68 0.50 -19.30
N GLN A 88 -7.58 -0.25 -19.27
CA GLN A 88 -7.59 -1.69 -19.59
C GLN A 88 -8.49 -2.49 -18.65
N ALA A 89 -8.45 -2.20 -17.34
CA ALA A 89 -9.35 -2.82 -16.37
C ALA A 89 -10.80 -2.43 -16.68
N ARG A 90 -11.08 -1.13 -16.85
CA ARG A 90 -12.43 -0.62 -17.15
C ARG A 90 -13.03 -1.28 -18.38
N GLU A 91 -12.32 -1.28 -19.51
CA GLU A 91 -12.76 -1.88 -20.77
C GLU A 91 -13.10 -3.36 -20.58
N ARG A 92 -12.27 -4.11 -19.84
CA ARG A 92 -12.52 -5.52 -19.56
C ARG A 92 -13.80 -5.75 -18.77
N TYR A 93 -14.00 -5.01 -17.69
CA TYR A 93 -15.21 -5.18 -16.86
C TYR A 93 -16.46 -4.61 -17.53
N GLN A 94 -16.33 -3.59 -18.39
CA GLN A 94 -17.43 -3.09 -19.24
C GLN A 94 -17.85 -4.15 -20.26
N PHE A 95 -16.89 -4.77 -20.95
CA PHE A 95 -17.18 -5.87 -21.88
C PHE A 95 -17.87 -7.04 -21.18
N VAL A 96 -17.40 -7.45 -20.00
CA VAL A 96 -18.08 -8.48 -19.19
C VAL A 96 -19.50 -8.04 -18.81
N SER A 97 -19.72 -6.75 -18.58
CA SER A 97 -21.03 -6.21 -18.20
C SER A 97 -22.08 -6.28 -19.30
N GLU A 98 -21.68 -6.41 -20.57
CA GLU A 98 -22.61 -6.66 -21.69
C GLU A 98 -23.40 -7.96 -21.50
N SER A 99 -22.77 -8.98 -20.91
CA SER A 99 -23.41 -10.26 -20.59
C SER A 99 -23.80 -10.38 -19.11
N ARG A 100 -23.20 -9.57 -18.24
CA ARG A 100 -23.38 -9.62 -16.78
C ARG A 100 -23.56 -8.21 -16.20
N PRO A 101 -24.76 -7.61 -16.28
CA PRO A 101 -24.97 -6.16 -16.06
C PRO A 101 -24.49 -5.58 -14.72
N GLN A 102 -24.30 -6.41 -13.69
CA GLN A 102 -23.82 -5.96 -12.37
C GLN A 102 -22.29 -6.00 -12.23
N ALA A 103 -21.56 -6.59 -13.19
CA ALA A 103 -20.15 -6.91 -13.07
C ALA A 103 -19.29 -5.67 -12.82
N TYR A 104 -19.48 -4.60 -13.60
CA TYR A 104 -18.69 -3.37 -13.45
C TYR A 104 -18.91 -2.68 -12.09
N ARG A 105 -20.16 -2.51 -11.66
CA ARG A 105 -20.46 -1.85 -10.36
C ARG A 105 -19.98 -2.68 -9.17
N LYS A 106 -20.16 -4.01 -9.21
CA LYS A 106 -19.66 -4.90 -8.15
C LYS A 106 -18.14 -4.90 -8.11
N MET A 107 -17.47 -4.88 -9.27
CA MET A 107 -16.03 -4.75 -9.34
C MET A 107 -15.55 -3.47 -8.66
N GLN A 108 -16.17 -2.33 -8.94
CA GLN A 108 -15.78 -1.06 -8.32
C GLN A 108 -15.94 -1.10 -6.79
N ALA A 109 -17.06 -1.59 -6.29
CA ALA A 109 -17.31 -1.70 -4.85
C ALA A 109 -16.29 -2.64 -4.17
N ALA A 110 -16.08 -3.82 -4.74
CA ALA A 110 -15.14 -4.80 -4.22
C ALA A 110 -13.68 -4.31 -4.27
N PHE A 111 -13.29 -3.58 -5.33
CA PHE A 111 -11.99 -2.95 -5.43
C PHE A 111 -11.78 -1.89 -4.34
N VAL A 112 -12.77 -1.02 -4.11
CA VAL A 112 -12.69 0.01 -3.05
C VAL A 112 -12.56 -0.63 -1.68
N GLU A 113 -13.34 -1.68 -1.39
CA GLU A 113 -13.24 -2.43 -0.14
C GLU A 113 -11.86 -3.09 0.01
N CYS A 114 -11.36 -3.76 -1.03
CA CYS A 114 -10.01 -4.35 -1.06
C CYS A 114 -8.91 -3.32 -0.78
N PHE A 115 -8.95 -2.18 -1.46
CA PHE A 115 -7.99 -1.10 -1.25
C PHE A 115 -8.02 -0.56 0.18
N HIS A 116 -9.22 -0.41 0.75
CA HIS A 116 -9.39 0.02 2.13
C HIS A 116 -8.80 -0.99 3.12
N LEU A 117 -9.11 -2.29 2.96
CA LEU A 117 -8.58 -3.36 3.80
C LEU A 117 -7.05 -3.43 3.75
N LEU A 118 -6.43 -3.24 2.58
CA LEU A 118 -4.98 -3.19 2.46
C LEU A 118 -4.38 -2.03 3.26
N ARG A 119 -4.99 -0.84 3.21
CA ARG A 119 -4.53 0.31 4.00
C ARG A 119 -4.71 0.08 5.50
N GLU A 120 -5.85 -0.45 5.92
CA GLU A 120 -6.10 -0.79 7.33
C GLU A 120 -5.08 -1.81 7.84
N SER A 121 -4.74 -2.81 7.02
CA SER A 121 -3.78 -3.83 7.41
C SER A 121 -2.37 -3.29 7.68
N ALA A 122 -2.00 -2.17 7.05
CA ALA A 122 -0.72 -1.50 7.28
C ALA A 122 -0.74 -0.56 8.50
N GLY A 123 -1.93 -0.24 9.04
CA GLY A 123 -2.13 0.70 10.14
C GLY A 123 -1.37 0.38 11.43
N PRO A 124 -1.27 -0.89 11.88
CA PRO A 124 -0.50 -1.24 13.09
C PRO A 124 1.01 -0.98 13.04
N ASP A 125 1.58 -0.53 11.91
CA ASP A 125 3.03 -0.37 11.68
C ASP A 125 3.84 -1.68 11.85
N LEU A 126 5.03 -1.72 11.25
CA LEU A 126 5.86 -2.92 11.21
C LEU A 126 6.42 -3.33 12.58
N GLU A 127 6.61 -2.37 13.51
CA GLU A 127 7.07 -2.66 14.87
C GLU A 127 6.06 -3.53 15.64
N THR A 128 4.76 -3.25 15.50
CA THR A 128 3.71 -4.09 16.09
C THR A 128 3.72 -5.49 15.50
N TYR A 129 3.87 -5.59 14.18
CA TYR A 129 3.98 -6.90 13.50
C TYR A 129 5.24 -7.67 13.88
N ALA A 130 6.36 -7.00 14.19
CA ALA A 130 7.56 -7.66 14.66
C ALA A 130 7.35 -8.39 16.01
N GLY A 131 6.42 -7.88 16.83
CA GLY A 131 6.02 -8.49 18.10
C GLY A 131 5.09 -9.70 17.98
N GLN A 132 4.51 -9.96 16.79
CA GLN A 132 3.61 -11.08 16.55
C GLN A 132 4.09 -11.96 15.39
N THR A 133 4.28 -13.26 15.63
CA THR A 133 4.76 -14.19 14.60
C THR A 133 3.64 -14.88 13.84
N THR A 134 2.41 -14.85 14.37
CA THR A 134 1.25 -15.55 13.81
C THR A 134 0.75 -14.89 12.52
N ILE A 135 0.51 -13.58 12.56
CA ILE A 135 -0.07 -12.81 11.48
C ILE A 135 1.01 -12.09 10.68
N SER A 136 1.05 -12.32 9.37
CA SER A 136 1.96 -11.63 8.45
C SER A 136 1.45 -10.22 8.12
N PRO A 137 2.32 -9.19 8.06
CA PRO A 137 1.96 -7.89 7.49
C PRO A 137 1.84 -7.93 5.95
N ASN A 138 2.32 -8.99 5.30
CA ASN A 138 2.36 -9.11 3.84
C ASN A 138 1.00 -9.57 3.26
N VAL A 139 -0.07 -8.82 3.50
CA VAL A 139 -1.43 -9.16 3.07
C VAL A 139 -1.50 -9.34 1.55
N VAL A 140 -0.93 -8.41 0.78
CA VAL A 140 -0.95 -8.48 -0.69
C VAL A 140 -0.22 -9.74 -1.23
N GLY A 141 0.87 -10.15 -0.58
CA GLY A 141 1.60 -11.35 -0.94
C GLY A 141 0.85 -12.64 -0.56
N GLU A 142 0.20 -12.67 0.60
CA GLU A 142 -0.65 -13.80 1.02
C GLU A 142 -1.83 -14.01 0.07
N VAL A 143 -2.54 -12.93 -0.30
CA VAL A 143 -3.62 -12.95 -1.29
C VAL A 143 -3.09 -13.49 -2.62
N PHE A 144 -1.97 -12.96 -3.11
CA PHE A 144 -1.37 -13.38 -4.37
C PHE A 144 -1.06 -14.87 -4.42
N ILE A 145 -0.43 -15.40 -3.37
CA ILE A 145 -0.05 -16.81 -3.32
C ILE A 145 -1.26 -17.73 -3.16
N THR A 146 -2.24 -17.32 -2.35
CA THR A 146 -3.45 -18.10 -2.12
C THR A 146 -4.28 -18.21 -3.40
N CYS A 147 -4.51 -17.10 -4.09
CA CYS A 147 -5.28 -17.07 -5.33
C CYS A 147 -4.62 -17.83 -6.49
N LEU A 148 -3.30 -18.04 -6.45
CA LEU A 148 -2.58 -18.81 -7.47
C LEU A 148 -2.42 -20.29 -7.11
N GLY A 149 -2.79 -20.72 -5.91
CA GLY A 149 -2.70 -22.12 -5.49
C GLY A 149 -1.26 -22.64 -5.35
N HIS A 150 -0.35 -21.80 -4.83
CA HIS A 150 1.08 -22.12 -4.63
C HIS A 150 1.81 -22.80 -5.82
N PRO A 151 1.88 -22.16 -7.00
CA PRO A 151 2.59 -22.74 -8.14
C PRO A 151 4.09 -22.83 -7.85
N ARG A 152 4.73 -23.95 -8.24
CA ARG A 152 6.16 -24.21 -8.02
C ARG A 152 7.07 -23.06 -8.50
N ALA A 153 6.64 -22.31 -9.51
CA ALA A 153 7.37 -21.17 -10.05
C ALA A 153 7.52 -20.01 -9.05
N TRP A 154 6.54 -19.82 -8.15
CA TRP A 154 6.54 -18.71 -7.18
C TRP A 154 6.95 -19.12 -5.77
N ALA A 155 7.16 -20.42 -5.50
CA ALA A 155 7.62 -20.93 -4.21
C ALA A 155 8.88 -20.22 -3.65
N PRO A 156 9.90 -19.86 -4.47
CA PRO A 156 11.07 -19.13 -3.97
C PRO A 156 10.77 -17.72 -3.46
N TYR A 157 9.61 -17.16 -3.83
CA TYR A 157 9.17 -15.81 -3.46
C TYR A 157 8.25 -15.80 -2.23
N VAL A 158 8.02 -16.97 -1.62
CA VAL A 158 7.18 -17.13 -0.42
C VAL A 158 8.06 -17.51 0.75
N THR A 159 8.24 -16.57 1.68
CA THR A 159 8.87 -16.87 2.97
C THR A 159 7.84 -16.63 4.06
N PRO A 160 7.60 -17.62 4.95
CA PRO A 160 6.81 -17.44 6.16
C PRO A 160 7.29 -16.22 6.97
N TRP A 161 6.37 -15.46 7.56
CA TRP A 161 6.71 -14.23 8.31
C TRP A 161 7.71 -14.49 9.45
N GLU A 162 7.52 -15.56 10.20
CA GLU A 162 8.41 -15.96 11.29
C GLU A 162 9.84 -16.28 10.81
N GLU A 163 9.96 -16.96 9.66
CA GLU A 163 11.26 -17.28 9.07
C GLU A 163 11.95 -16.03 8.52
N ALA A 164 11.17 -15.13 7.91
CA ALA A 164 11.65 -13.84 7.43
C ALA A 164 12.17 -12.99 8.60
N LEU A 165 11.42 -12.91 9.70
CA LEU A 165 11.84 -12.22 10.93
C LEU A 165 13.11 -12.83 11.53
N ALA A 166 13.16 -14.16 11.67
CA ALA A 166 14.32 -14.85 12.22
C ALA A 166 15.58 -14.60 11.36
N ARG A 167 15.43 -14.65 10.03
CA ARG A 167 16.51 -14.33 9.10
C ARG A 167 16.93 -12.86 9.21
N ALA A 168 15.98 -11.93 9.26
CA ALA A 168 16.27 -10.50 9.41
C ALA A 168 16.99 -10.21 10.73
N ALA A 169 16.54 -10.80 11.85
CA ALA A 169 17.17 -10.65 13.15
C ALA A 169 18.59 -11.24 13.19
N LYS A 170 18.84 -12.37 12.52
CA LYS A 170 20.18 -12.94 12.42
C LYS A 170 21.15 -12.03 11.68
N LEU A 171 20.67 -11.35 10.64
CA LEU A 171 21.51 -10.53 9.76
C LEU A 171 21.63 -9.09 10.24
N ILE A 172 20.62 -8.59 10.95
CA ILE A 172 20.54 -7.26 11.53
C ILE A 172 20.08 -7.41 13.00
N PRO A 173 20.98 -7.88 13.89
CA PRO A 173 20.63 -8.16 15.28
C PRO A 173 20.21 -6.88 16.02
N ASN A 174 20.95 -5.79 15.85
CA ASN A 174 20.79 -4.55 16.60
C ASN A 174 20.50 -3.35 15.67
N GLY A 175 19.50 -3.48 14.79
CA GLY A 175 19.20 -2.45 13.80
C GLY A 175 18.78 -1.10 14.41
N HIS A 176 18.10 -1.11 15.56
CA HIS A 176 17.79 0.10 16.33
C HIS A 176 19.07 0.76 16.85
N ASP A 177 19.90 0.02 17.58
CA ASP A 177 21.14 0.56 18.18
C ASP A 177 22.07 1.14 17.12
N LEU A 178 22.25 0.43 16.00
CA LEU A 178 23.06 0.89 14.87
C LEU A 178 22.62 2.27 14.36
N VAL A 179 21.32 2.50 14.30
CA VAL A 179 20.76 3.74 13.78
C VAL A 179 20.82 4.86 14.81
N TYR A 180 20.58 4.57 16.08
CA TYR A 180 20.75 5.57 17.16
C TYR A 180 22.21 5.98 17.38
N GLU A 181 23.16 5.05 17.23
CA GLU A 181 24.59 5.37 17.22
C GLU A 181 24.94 6.36 16.11
N ARG A 182 24.38 6.17 14.91
CA ARG A 182 24.57 7.10 13.78
C ARG A 182 23.92 8.45 14.02
N LEU A 183 22.72 8.48 14.60
CA LEU A 183 22.06 9.73 14.99
C LEU A 183 22.91 10.52 16.00
N ALA A 184 23.51 9.83 16.97
CA ALA A 184 24.38 10.46 17.95
C ALA A 184 25.65 11.06 17.30
N VAL A 185 26.26 10.36 16.35
CA VAL A 185 27.41 10.89 15.58
C VAL A 185 27.00 12.12 14.76
N ALA A 186 25.91 12.03 14.00
CA ALA A 186 25.38 13.14 13.21
C ALA A 186 25.05 14.37 14.08
N ALA A 187 24.50 14.15 15.28
CA ALA A 187 24.23 15.22 16.23
C ALA A 187 25.50 15.89 16.76
N LEU A 188 26.59 15.14 16.95
CA LEU A 188 27.88 15.72 17.35
C LEU A 188 28.47 16.57 16.22
N GLU A 189 28.41 16.10 14.97
CA GLU A 189 28.86 16.86 13.80
C GLU A 189 28.05 18.15 13.63
N ALA A 190 26.72 18.08 13.72
CA ALA A 190 25.83 19.24 13.67
C ALA A 190 26.15 20.29 14.75
N ARG A 191 26.58 19.85 15.94
CA ARG A 191 27.02 20.77 17.01
C ARG A 191 28.31 21.49 16.69
N GLU A 192 29.25 20.86 16.00
CA GLU A 192 30.49 21.50 15.56
C GLU A 192 30.19 22.65 14.59
N ASP A 193 29.12 22.53 13.80
CA ASP A 193 28.59 23.57 12.92
C ASP A 193 27.69 24.61 13.63
N GLY A 194 27.60 24.56 14.96
CA GLY A 194 26.88 25.54 15.78
C GLY A 194 25.39 25.27 15.96
N ILE A 195 24.88 24.11 15.53
CA ILE A 195 23.50 23.71 15.78
C ILE A 195 23.35 23.32 17.26
N THR A 196 22.39 23.95 17.95
CA THR A 196 22.17 23.69 19.38
C THR A 196 21.42 22.37 19.55
N ILE A 197 22.17 21.29 19.78
CA ILE A 197 21.61 19.97 20.11
C ILE A 197 22.04 19.62 21.52
N ARG A 198 21.07 19.22 22.35
CA ARG A 198 21.31 18.60 23.65
C ARG A 198 21.17 17.10 23.45
N LEU A 199 22.10 16.34 24.02
CA LEU A 199 22.12 14.89 23.98
C LEU A 199 21.93 14.42 25.42
N GLU A 200 20.74 14.61 25.98
CA GLU A 200 20.40 14.11 27.30
C GLU A 200 19.84 12.66 27.21
N PRO A 201 20.05 11.81 28.22
CA PRO A 201 19.43 10.49 28.25
C PRO A 201 17.89 10.59 28.27
N GLY A 202 17.21 9.92 27.35
CA GLY A 202 15.74 9.89 27.27
C GLY A 202 15.10 10.97 26.39
N GLU A 203 15.92 11.75 25.69
CA GLU A 203 15.49 12.84 24.83
C GLU A 203 15.02 12.29 23.44
N ASN A 204 13.95 12.87 22.87
CA ASN A 204 13.30 12.37 21.65
C ASN A 204 14.03 12.82 20.37
N PHE A 205 14.86 11.94 19.80
CA PHE A 205 15.59 12.15 18.53
C PHE A 205 14.73 12.71 17.38
N GLU A 206 13.44 12.42 17.37
CA GLU A 206 12.52 12.92 16.35
C GLU A 206 12.40 14.45 16.34
N VAL A 207 12.60 15.11 17.48
CA VAL A 207 12.41 16.57 17.65
C VAL A 207 13.49 17.37 16.93
N TRP A 208 14.75 16.90 16.95
CA TRP A 208 15.87 17.58 16.27
C TRP A 208 16.21 16.94 14.95
N TYR A 209 15.47 15.91 14.54
CA TYR A 209 15.85 15.11 13.39
C TYR A 209 16.10 15.96 12.14
N GLU A 210 15.21 16.92 11.85
CA GLU A 210 15.35 17.79 10.68
C GLU A 210 16.65 18.62 10.70
N ALA A 211 17.15 18.96 11.90
CA ALA A 211 18.42 19.69 12.05
C ALA A 211 19.65 18.80 11.85
N ILE A 212 19.54 17.50 12.13
CA ILE A 212 20.66 16.54 12.01
C ILE A 212 20.61 15.70 10.72
N ALA A 213 19.47 15.64 10.03
CA ALA A 213 19.28 14.87 8.81
C ALA A 213 20.36 15.15 7.74
N PRO A 214 20.83 16.40 7.52
CA PRO A 214 21.91 16.68 6.57
C PRO A 214 23.25 15.98 6.90
N TYR A 215 23.48 15.66 8.17
CA TYR A 215 24.68 15.00 8.68
C TYR A 215 24.54 13.47 8.73
N MET A 216 23.34 12.95 8.47
CA MET A 216 23.07 11.52 8.57
C MET A 216 23.07 10.87 7.19
N PRO A 217 24.13 10.12 6.81
CA PRO A 217 24.13 9.42 5.54
C PRO A 217 23.07 8.31 5.53
N GLN A 218 22.32 8.23 4.42
CA GLN A 218 21.30 7.20 4.21
C GLN A 218 21.89 5.79 4.38
N LEU A 219 21.23 4.95 5.19
CA LEU A 219 21.56 3.54 5.32
C LEU A 219 20.87 2.76 4.20
N VAL A 220 21.66 2.26 3.25
CA VAL A 220 21.15 1.43 2.16
C VAL A 220 21.25 -0.04 2.54
N VAL A 221 20.11 -0.72 2.61
CA VAL A 221 20.00 -2.15 2.88
C VAL A 221 19.51 -2.84 1.60
N GLY A 222 20.26 -3.83 1.11
CA GLY A 222 19.98 -4.48 -0.16
C GLY A 222 20.24 -5.98 -0.13
N ARG A 223 20.64 -6.55 -1.27
CA ARG A 223 20.96 -7.98 -1.38
C ARG A 223 22.09 -8.38 -0.42
N PRO A 224 22.04 -9.58 0.19
CA PRO A 224 21.04 -10.64 0.02
C PRO A 224 19.83 -10.54 0.97
N LEU A 225 19.70 -9.45 1.74
CA LEU A 225 18.78 -9.36 2.88
C LEU A 225 17.31 -9.28 2.46
N ILE A 226 17.08 -8.56 1.37
CA ILE A 226 15.74 -8.25 0.83
C ILE A 226 15.43 -9.17 -0.36
N ASP A 227 16.28 -10.18 -0.61
CA ASP A 227 16.20 -10.92 -1.86
C ASP A 227 14.97 -11.83 -1.93
N LEU A 228 14.31 -11.74 -3.08
CA LEU A 228 13.28 -12.64 -3.61
C LEU A 228 11.91 -12.64 -2.92
N THR A 229 11.68 -12.11 -1.71
CA THR A 229 10.31 -12.17 -1.16
C THR A 229 9.80 -10.84 -0.65
N THR A 230 8.51 -10.61 -0.88
CA THR A 230 7.76 -9.46 -0.38
C THR A 230 7.71 -9.46 1.15
N THR A 231 7.74 -10.63 1.77
CA THR A 231 7.81 -10.77 3.23
C THR A 231 9.17 -10.37 3.80
N SER A 232 10.27 -10.73 3.13
CA SER A 232 11.64 -10.39 3.57
C SER A 232 11.86 -8.87 3.62
N LEU A 233 11.31 -8.13 2.65
CA LEU A 233 11.33 -6.66 2.64
C LEU A 233 10.76 -6.09 3.94
N LEU A 234 9.54 -6.53 4.31
CA LEU A 234 8.86 -6.06 5.50
C LEU A 234 9.58 -6.50 6.79
N ALA A 235 10.14 -7.71 6.79
CA ALA A 235 10.85 -8.24 7.96
C ALA A 235 12.16 -7.48 8.24
N VAL A 236 12.88 -7.10 7.18
CA VAL A 236 14.08 -6.26 7.27
C VAL A 236 13.71 -4.85 7.72
N ALA A 237 12.67 -4.25 7.14
CA ALA A 237 12.17 -2.94 7.55
C ALA A 237 11.81 -2.90 9.04
N ALA A 238 11.19 -3.97 9.55
CA ALA A 238 10.83 -4.13 10.96
C ALA A 238 12.03 -4.24 11.94
N ARG A 239 13.28 -4.28 11.43
CA ARG A 239 14.49 -4.25 12.28
C ARG A 239 14.99 -2.84 12.59
N PHE A 240 14.35 -1.82 12.04
CA PHE A 240 14.75 -0.42 12.19
C PHE A 240 13.60 0.40 12.79
N PRO A 241 13.90 1.54 13.44
CA PRO A 241 12.86 2.43 13.96
C PRO A 241 11.92 2.89 12.84
N ALA A 242 10.61 2.68 13.02
CA ALA A 242 9.61 2.92 11.99
C ALA A 242 9.65 4.35 11.45
N TRP A 243 9.86 5.32 12.33
CA TRP A 243 9.90 6.74 11.99
C TRP A 243 11.09 7.12 11.08
N LEU A 244 12.20 6.37 11.11
CA LEU A 244 13.37 6.59 10.23
C LEU A 244 13.24 5.89 8.90
N VAL A 245 12.64 4.70 8.89
CA VAL A 245 12.29 3.98 7.66
C VAL A 245 11.32 4.83 6.82
N LYS A 246 10.34 5.44 7.49
CA LYS A 246 9.37 6.36 6.91
C LYS A 246 10.02 7.63 6.32
N ARG A 247 11.09 8.13 6.93
CA ARG A 247 11.81 9.34 6.47
C ARG A 247 12.91 9.09 5.44
N ASP A 248 12.85 7.99 4.70
CA ASP A 248 13.83 7.55 3.69
C ASP A 248 15.27 7.47 4.20
N HIS A 249 15.53 7.43 5.51
CA HIS A 249 16.91 7.30 6.00
C HIS A 249 17.39 5.84 5.98
N ILE A 250 16.44 4.91 5.98
CA ILE A 250 16.69 3.51 5.70
C ILE A 250 16.12 3.18 4.32
N ARG A 251 16.99 3.07 3.32
CA ARG A 251 16.60 2.73 1.96
C ARG A 251 16.73 1.24 1.73
N LEU A 252 15.60 0.61 1.41
CA LEU A 252 15.44 -0.81 1.14
C LEU A 252 15.48 -1.06 -0.36
N VAL A 253 16.48 -1.80 -0.84
CA VAL A 253 16.69 -2.07 -2.27
C VAL A 253 16.43 -3.55 -2.57
N TRP A 254 15.38 -3.83 -3.34
CA TRP A 254 15.08 -5.17 -3.87
C TRP A 254 15.60 -5.36 -5.30
N SER A 255 15.71 -6.62 -5.71
CA SER A 255 16.21 -6.98 -7.04
C SER A 255 15.20 -6.66 -8.16
N THR A 256 15.64 -5.91 -9.17
CA THR A 256 14.91 -5.65 -10.42
C THR A 256 14.97 -6.80 -11.42
N GLN A 257 15.73 -7.86 -11.11
CA GLN A 257 15.86 -9.06 -11.95
C GLN A 257 14.83 -10.15 -11.59
N THR A 258 13.79 -9.80 -10.82
CA THR A 258 12.72 -10.71 -10.39
C THR A 258 11.50 -10.61 -11.31
N ASP A 259 10.54 -11.52 -11.16
CA ASP A 259 9.25 -11.45 -11.84
C ASP A 259 8.59 -10.07 -11.63
N PRO A 260 8.12 -9.38 -12.70
CA PRO A 260 7.52 -8.05 -12.59
C PRO A 260 6.34 -7.96 -11.62
N LEU A 261 5.57 -9.04 -11.44
CA LEU A 261 4.48 -9.06 -10.47
C LEU A 261 5.02 -9.02 -9.05
N ILE A 262 6.12 -9.71 -8.75
CA ILE A 262 6.76 -9.65 -7.44
C ILE A 262 7.32 -8.25 -7.17
N GLN A 263 7.90 -7.60 -8.19
CA GLN A 263 8.34 -6.20 -8.07
C GLN A 263 7.18 -5.27 -7.73
N ARG A 264 6.04 -5.42 -8.40
CA ARG A 264 4.81 -4.68 -8.08
C ARG A 264 4.32 -4.93 -6.66
N LEU A 265 4.34 -6.18 -6.18
CA LEU A 265 3.96 -6.48 -4.79
C LEU A 265 4.90 -5.80 -3.79
N ASN A 266 6.21 -5.75 -4.07
CA ASN A 266 7.18 -5.02 -3.25
C ASN A 266 6.88 -3.51 -3.25
N HIS A 267 6.55 -2.93 -4.41
CA HIS A 267 6.18 -1.51 -4.51
C HIS A 267 4.93 -1.19 -3.72
N ILE A 268 3.89 -2.01 -3.84
CA ILE A 268 2.64 -1.86 -3.09
C ILE A 268 2.92 -1.91 -1.59
N ASN A 269 3.67 -2.92 -1.12
CA ASN A 269 4.05 -3.02 0.29
C ASN A 269 4.89 -1.82 0.74
N ALA A 270 5.84 -1.36 -0.06
CA ALA A 270 6.64 -0.18 0.26
C ALA A 270 5.77 1.07 0.42
N MET A 271 4.82 1.30 -0.49
CA MET A 271 3.90 2.43 -0.40
C MET A 271 2.91 2.32 0.76
N LEU A 272 2.36 1.12 1.02
CA LEU A 272 1.42 0.89 2.13
C LEU A 272 2.05 1.15 3.49
N PHE A 273 3.30 0.69 3.68
CA PHE A 273 4.04 0.88 4.94
C PHE A 273 4.89 2.16 4.96
N GLY A 274 4.82 3.00 3.92
CA GLY A 274 5.55 4.27 3.86
C GLY A 274 7.08 4.12 3.77
N LEU A 275 7.57 2.99 3.29
CA LEU A 275 9.01 2.71 3.16
C LEU A 275 9.64 3.57 2.06
N ASN A 276 10.97 3.72 2.07
CA ASN A 276 11.72 4.44 1.02
C ASN A 276 11.21 5.86 0.71
N GLY A 277 10.69 6.55 1.72
CA GLY A 277 10.20 7.93 1.58
C GLY A 277 8.80 8.09 0.99
N TYR A 278 8.07 7.00 0.69
CA TYR A 278 6.71 7.12 0.13
C TYR A 278 5.73 7.88 1.04
N VAL A 279 5.97 7.89 2.36
CA VAL A 279 5.15 8.68 3.29
C VAL A 279 5.56 10.15 3.34
N LEU A 280 6.80 10.51 2.96
CA LEU A 280 7.25 11.90 2.95
C LEU A 280 6.42 12.73 1.97
N GLU A 281 6.18 12.22 0.77
CA GLU A 281 5.34 12.90 -0.23
C GLU A 281 3.91 13.15 0.29
N GLN A 282 3.38 12.24 1.11
CA GLN A 282 2.06 12.37 1.72
C GLN A 282 2.07 13.41 2.85
N LEU A 283 3.12 13.43 3.67
CA LEU A 283 3.32 14.41 4.73
C LEU A 283 3.50 15.82 4.14
N ASP A 284 4.27 15.96 3.06
CA ASP A 284 4.45 17.23 2.36
C ASP A 284 3.12 17.75 1.82
N ALA A 285 2.33 16.90 1.15
CA ALA A 285 1.00 17.26 0.69
C ALA A 285 0.08 17.67 1.86
N HIS A 286 0.13 16.95 2.98
CA HIS A 286 -0.66 17.27 4.17
C HIS A 286 -0.27 18.63 4.79
N ASN A 287 1.02 18.87 4.97
CA ASN A 287 1.54 20.12 5.53
C ASN A 287 1.21 21.33 4.65
N GLU A 288 1.29 21.16 3.33
CA GLU A 288 0.88 22.19 2.36
C GLU A 288 -0.60 22.54 2.49
N ILE A 289 -1.47 21.53 2.61
CA ILE A 289 -2.91 21.71 2.81
C ILE A 289 -3.20 22.44 4.12
N LEU A 290 -2.58 22.02 5.24
CA LEU A 290 -2.76 22.69 6.53
C LEU A 290 -2.30 24.15 6.48
N SER A 291 -1.11 24.40 5.92
CA SER A 291 -0.57 25.76 5.78
C SER A 291 -1.51 26.67 4.99
N ARG A 292 -2.16 26.13 3.95
CA ARG A 292 -3.13 26.89 3.15
C ARG A 292 -4.39 27.20 3.94
N LEU A 293 -4.95 26.22 4.64
CA LEU A 293 -6.14 26.39 5.46
C LEU A 293 -5.92 27.40 6.60
N GLU A 294 -4.74 27.40 7.21
CA GLU A 294 -4.35 28.38 8.24
C GLU A 294 -4.23 29.80 7.68
N ALA A 295 -3.67 29.96 6.48
CA ALA A 295 -3.60 31.27 5.81
C ALA A 295 -5.00 31.82 5.51
N GLU A 296 -5.92 30.99 5.01
CA GLU A 296 -7.30 31.37 4.72
C GLU A 296 -8.07 31.76 5.99
N LEU A 297 -7.85 31.03 7.10
CA LEU A 297 -8.40 31.38 8.42
C LEU A 297 -7.89 32.71 8.98
N THR A 298 -6.68 33.12 8.59
CA THR A 298 -6.05 34.37 9.07
C THR A 298 -6.47 35.58 8.22
N GLU A 299 -6.74 35.39 6.93
CA GLU A 299 -7.16 36.45 6.00
C GLU A 299 -8.68 36.70 6.00
N GLU A 300 -9.51 35.69 6.27
CA GLU A 300 -10.97 35.84 6.35
C GLU A 300 -11.47 36.00 7.80
N SER A 301 -12.03 37.17 8.11
CA SER A 301 -12.94 37.33 9.27
C SER A 301 -14.03 36.24 9.23
N PRO A 302 -14.43 35.61 10.35
CA PRO A 302 -14.90 34.22 10.43
C PRO A 302 -16.32 34.01 9.88
N ALA A 303 -16.50 34.18 8.57
CA ALA A 303 -17.73 33.93 7.86
C ALA A 303 -17.44 33.06 6.64
N THR A 304 -17.57 31.75 6.85
CA THR A 304 -17.63 30.66 5.85
C THR A 304 -16.33 30.26 5.17
N LEU A 305 -15.54 29.42 5.86
CA LEU A 305 -14.58 28.51 5.25
C LEU A 305 -15.30 27.68 4.17
N ARG A 306 -15.04 27.96 2.90
CA ARG A 306 -15.65 27.24 1.77
C ARG A 306 -14.72 26.11 1.37
N VAL A 307 -15.04 24.88 1.81
CA VAL A 307 -14.45 23.69 1.19
C VAL A 307 -14.80 23.73 -0.31
N PRO A 308 -13.82 23.70 -1.23
CA PRO A 308 -14.09 23.70 -2.66
C PRO A 308 -15.03 22.54 -3.01
N ALA A 309 -16.08 22.82 -3.78
CA ALA A 309 -16.91 21.75 -4.31
C ALA A 309 -16.04 20.93 -5.27
N VAL A 310 -15.84 19.64 -4.98
CA VAL A 310 -15.03 18.77 -5.85
C VAL A 310 -15.73 18.65 -7.20
N THR A 311 -15.14 19.28 -8.21
CA THR A 311 -15.54 19.12 -9.59
C THR A 311 -14.99 17.79 -10.09
N HIS A 312 -15.85 16.79 -10.15
CA HIS A 312 -15.50 15.56 -10.83
C HIS A 312 -15.35 15.86 -12.33
N PRO A 313 -14.28 15.42 -13.01
CA PRO A 313 -14.24 15.46 -14.46
C PRO A 313 -15.51 14.78 -14.99
N GLU A 314 -16.08 15.35 -16.07
CA GLU A 314 -17.37 14.91 -16.63
C GLU A 314 -17.49 13.40 -16.54
N ARG A 315 -18.54 12.96 -15.84
CA ARG A 315 -18.90 11.55 -15.71
C ARG A 315 -18.78 10.90 -17.08
N ILE A 316 -17.75 10.07 -17.29
CA ILE A 316 -17.67 9.11 -18.39
C ILE A 316 -18.65 7.95 -18.08
N TYR A 317 -19.87 8.29 -17.71
CA TYR A 317 -21.03 7.43 -17.84
C TYR A 317 -21.70 7.94 -19.10
N THR A 318 -21.57 7.21 -20.20
CA THR A 318 -22.44 7.47 -21.35
C THR A 318 -23.89 7.31 -20.88
N ASP A 319 -24.84 8.06 -21.43
CA ASP A 319 -26.27 7.92 -21.09
C ASP A 319 -26.80 6.48 -21.27
N ALA A 320 -26.05 5.60 -21.95
CA ALA A 320 -26.29 4.17 -22.06
C ALA A 320 -26.14 3.39 -20.72
N ASP A 321 -25.41 3.93 -19.74
CA ASP A 321 -25.20 3.32 -18.42
C ASP A 321 -26.23 3.79 -17.36
N ARG A 322 -27.09 4.75 -17.72
CA ARG A 322 -28.23 5.11 -16.87
C ARG A 322 -29.26 3.99 -16.96
N PRO A 323 -29.70 3.40 -15.83
CA PRO A 323 -30.84 2.49 -15.87
C PRO A 323 -32.01 3.24 -16.50
N ARG A 324 -32.68 2.61 -17.48
CA ARG A 324 -34.00 3.09 -17.90
C ARG A 324 -34.84 3.24 -16.63
N PRO A 325 -35.55 4.36 -16.45
CA PRO A 325 -36.36 4.57 -15.26
C PRO A 325 -37.30 3.37 -15.13
N THR A 326 -37.04 2.56 -14.12
CA THR A 326 -37.96 1.50 -13.71
C THR A 326 -39.13 2.24 -13.08
N PRO A 327 -40.39 1.94 -13.43
CA PRO A 327 -41.53 2.54 -12.74
C PRO A 327 -41.35 2.33 -11.23
N PRO A 328 -41.68 3.34 -10.41
CA PRO A 328 -41.33 3.35 -9.00
C PRO A 328 -41.91 2.10 -8.32
N ALA A 329 -41.02 1.22 -7.87
CA ALA A 329 -41.36 0.29 -6.80
C ALA A 329 -41.44 1.12 -5.53
N GLU A 330 -42.61 1.13 -4.90
CA GLU A 330 -42.82 1.64 -3.55
C GLU A 330 -41.87 0.91 -2.59
N THR A 331 -40.68 1.48 -2.37
CA THR A 331 -39.80 1.41 -1.18
C THR A 331 -38.39 1.79 -1.59
N ASP A 332 -38.16 3.05 -1.97
CA ASP A 332 -36.81 3.56 -2.19
C ASP A 332 -36.23 4.03 -0.84
N ARG A 333 -35.30 3.24 -0.28
CA ARG A 333 -34.44 3.62 0.85
C ARG A 333 -33.04 3.87 0.31
N SER A 334 -32.83 5.02 -0.31
CA SER A 334 -31.50 5.46 -0.71
C SER A 334 -30.75 6.10 0.47
N PHE A 335 -29.41 6.01 0.43
CA PHE A 335 -28.48 6.59 1.41
C PHE A 335 -28.69 8.10 1.63
N THR A 336 -29.17 8.79 0.60
CA THR A 336 -29.55 10.21 0.60
C THR A 336 -30.76 10.54 1.48
N THR A 337 -31.61 9.57 1.82
CA THR A 337 -32.81 9.78 2.64
C THR A 337 -32.52 9.68 4.14
N LEU A 338 -31.40 9.07 4.54
CA LEU A 338 -31.04 8.86 5.95
C LEU A 338 -30.41 10.08 6.64
N PHE A 339 -29.94 11.09 5.91
CA PHE A 339 -29.17 12.21 6.47
C PHE A 339 -29.75 13.60 6.18
N ARG A 340 -31.05 13.72 5.86
CA ARG A 340 -31.69 15.02 5.56
C ARG A 340 -32.87 15.41 6.43
N ARG A 341 -32.97 14.92 7.66
CA ARG A 341 -33.92 15.47 8.64
C ARG A 341 -33.27 15.61 10.01
N GLU A 342 -32.82 16.82 10.30
CA GLU A 342 -33.05 17.52 11.58
C GLU A 342 -32.47 18.94 11.48
N LYS A 343 -33.32 19.85 10.99
CA LYS A 343 -33.35 21.27 11.34
C LYS A 343 -34.80 21.72 11.14
N GLU A 344 -35.61 21.43 12.15
CA GLU A 344 -36.64 22.36 12.62
C GLU A 344 -36.15 22.94 13.93
#